data_AF-A0A4V3CMJ2-F1
#
_entry.id   AF-A0A4V3CMJ2-F1
#
_cell.length_a   1.000
_cell.length_b   1.000
_cell.length_c   1.000
_cell.angle_alpha   90.00
_cell.angle_beta   90.00
_cell.angle_gamma   90.00
#
_symmetry.space_group_name_H-M   'P 1'
#
loop_
_entity.id
_entity.type
_entity.pdbx_description
1 polymer ?
#
loop_
_entity_poly.entity_id
_entity_poly.type
_entity_poly.pdbx_seq_one_letter_code
_entity_poly.pdbx_strand_id
1 'polypeptide(L)'
;MNTESNPVTVTIALPWSAPLLSMNDRGYTRGAAMAKAAKIRELRQTMVALAIHHNLPRGLLYATVCLHYQPRDRRRRDTDNLTATAKPLYDGLASGGKTLVGYGLVPDDTPEFMAKNEPVIHAPVKGEGGRMWLEITYTAEEEAA
;
A
#
# COMPACT_ATOMS: atom_id res chain seq x y z
N MET A 1 -1.33 1.00 34.75
CA MET A 1 -0.19 1.78 34.26
C MET A 1 -0.51 2.04 32.81
N ASN A 2 -0.91 3.27 32.46
CA ASN A 2 -1.34 3.59 31.10
C ASN A 2 -0.09 3.98 30.32
N THR A 3 0.42 3.08 29.49
CA THR A 3 1.48 3.40 28.54
C THR A 3 0.86 4.34 27.50
N GLU A 4 1.31 5.59 27.44
CA GLU A 4 0.90 6.53 26.40
C GLU A 4 1.56 6.13 25.09
N SER A 5 0.88 5.30 24.31
CA SER A 5 1.38 4.86 23.02
C SER A 5 1.10 5.93 21.97
N ASN A 6 2.13 6.65 21.52
CA ASN A 6 1.98 7.68 20.49
C ASN A 6 1.93 7.07 19.08
N PRO A 7 1.03 7.54 18.20
CA PRO A 7 1.00 7.12 16.81
C PRO A 7 2.20 7.68 16.05
N VAL A 8 2.88 6.82 15.30
CA VAL A 8 3.97 7.14 14.37
C VAL A 8 3.44 7.01 12.96
N THR A 9 3.67 8.03 12.12
CA THR A 9 3.29 8.02 10.71
C THR A 9 4.54 8.05 9.83
N VAL A 10 4.60 7.12 8.89
CA VAL A 10 5.68 7.00 7.89
C VAL A 10 5.09 7.16 6.49
N THR A 11 5.73 8.00 5.68
CA THR A 11 5.40 8.16 4.26
C THR A 11 6.42 7.43 3.40
N ILE A 12 5.94 6.55 2.52
CA ILE A 12 6.76 5.77 1.60
C ILE A 12 6.41 6.16 0.16
N ALA A 13 7.37 6.72 -0.57
CA ALA A 13 7.21 7.01 -1.98
C ALA A 13 7.15 5.71 -2.80
N LEU A 14 6.17 5.59 -3.69
CA LEU A 14 6.07 4.48 -4.63
C LEU A 14 6.75 4.83 -5.96
N PRO A 15 7.39 3.86 -6.64
CA PRO A 15 8.19 4.14 -7.83
C PRO A 15 7.37 4.46 -9.08
N TRP A 16 6.05 4.22 -9.06
CA TRP A 16 5.19 4.44 -10.21
C TRP A 16 4.54 5.82 -10.19
N SER A 17 4.50 6.46 -11.36
CA SER A 17 3.84 7.76 -11.57
C SER A 17 2.34 7.65 -11.84
N ALA A 18 1.82 6.43 -12.00
CA ALA A 18 0.41 6.14 -12.21
C ALA A 18 0.06 4.73 -11.70
N PRO A 19 -1.22 4.45 -11.39
CA PRO A 19 -1.67 3.15 -10.94
C PRO A 19 -1.39 2.05 -11.99
N LEU A 20 -0.78 0.95 -11.56
CA LEU A 20 -0.44 -0.17 -12.45
C LEU A 20 -1.65 -1.03 -12.84
N LEU A 21 -2.67 -1.06 -11.98
CA LEU A 21 -3.88 -1.84 -12.12
C LEU A 21 -5.10 -0.92 -12.11
N SER A 22 -6.07 -1.26 -12.94
CA SER A 22 -7.41 -0.69 -12.95
C SER A 22 -8.44 -1.76 -12.59
N MET A 23 -9.56 -1.38 -11.96
CA MET A 23 -10.67 -2.33 -11.74
C MET A 23 -11.26 -2.84 -13.07
N ASN A 24 -11.12 -2.05 -14.12
CA ASN A 24 -11.58 -2.40 -15.47
C ASN A 24 -10.64 -3.36 -16.21
N ASP A 25 -9.47 -3.70 -15.66
CA ASP A 25 -8.57 -4.69 -16.25
C ASP A 25 -9.15 -6.11 -16.06
N ARG A 26 -10.02 -6.47 -17.01
CA ARG A 26 -10.67 -7.79 -17.05
C ARG A 26 -9.74 -8.79 -17.74
N GLY A 27 -9.23 -9.75 -16.97
CA GLY A 27 -8.31 -10.81 -17.41
C GLY A 27 -9.00 -11.92 -18.22
N TYR A 28 -9.81 -11.56 -19.22
CA TYR A 28 -10.64 -12.51 -19.96
C TYR A 28 -9.86 -13.54 -20.76
N THR A 29 -8.63 -13.23 -21.17
CA THR A 29 -7.73 -14.15 -21.84
C THR A 29 -6.65 -14.62 -20.89
N ARG A 30 -6.11 -15.83 -21.13
CA ARG A 30 -4.99 -16.37 -20.36
C ARG A 30 -3.80 -15.41 -20.29
N GLY A 31 -3.47 -14.75 -21.41
CA GLY A 31 -2.41 -13.74 -21.47
C GLY A 31 -2.69 -12.51 -20.60
N ALA A 32 -3.92 -11.99 -20.62
CA ALA A 32 -4.32 -10.86 -19.78
C ALA A 32 -4.31 -11.21 -18.28
N ALA A 33 -4.76 -12.41 -17.92
CA ALA A 33 -4.69 -12.91 -16.56
C ALA A 33 -3.23 -13.04 -16.06
N MET A 34 -2.34 -13.57 -16.90
CA MET A 34 -0.91 -13.68 -16.59
C MET A 34 -0.25 -12.30 -16.41
N ALA A 35 -0.54 -11.34 -17.29
CA ALA A 35 -0.01 -9.98 -17.17
C ALA A 35 -0.50 -9.29 -15.88
N LYS A 36 -1.78 -9.49 -15.52
CA LYS A 36 -2.32 -8.99 -14.25
C LYS A 36 -1.63 -9.62 -13.05
N ALA A 37 -1.41 -10.94 -13.06
CA ALA A 37 -0.70 -11.64 -11.99
C ALA A 37 0.75 -11.15 -11.85
N ALA A 38 1.44 -10.87 -12.97
CA ALA A 38 2.79 -10.31 -12.96
C ALA A 38 2.82 -8.92 -12.29
N LYS A 39 1.88 -8.03 -12.63
CA LYS A 39 1.75 -6.71 -11.99
C LYS A 39 1.45 -6.81 -10.49
N ILE A 40 0.57 -7.74 -10.08
CA ILE A 40 0.27 -7.97 -8.66
C ILE A 40 1.54 -8.42 -7.92
N ARG A 41 2.33 -9.32 -8.53
CA ARG A 41 3.59 -9.78 -7.96
C ARG A 41 4.60 -8.62 -7.85
N GLU A 42 4.73 -7.80 -8.88
CA GLU A 42 5.59 -6.61 -8.90
C GLU A 42 5.24 -5.65 -7.75
N LEU A 43 3.95 -5.33 -7.60
CA LEU A 43 3.46 -4.46 -6.53
C LEU A 43 3.84 -5.01 -5.14
N ARG A 44 3.56 -6.29 -4.88
CA ARG A 44 3.85 -6.95 -3.60
C ARG A 44 5.35 -6.94 -3.28
N GLN A 45 6.17 -7.39 -4.22
CA GLN A 45 7.62 -7.49 -4.02
C GLN A 45 8.27 -6.12 -3.81
N THR A 46 7.82 -5.13 -4.57
CA THR A 46 8.29 -3.74 -4.41
C THR A 46 7.91 -3.21 -3.03
N MET A 47 6.68 -3.49 -2.56
CA MET A 47 6.26 -3.04 -1.24
C MET A 47 7.07 -3.67 -0.11
N VAL A 48 7.39 -4.97 -0.21
CA VAL A 48 8.28 -5.63 0.76
C VAL A 48 9.65 -4.97 0.77
N ALA A 49 10.24 -4.70 -0.40
CA ALA A 49 11.54 -4.05 -0.51
C ALA A 49 11.53 -2.63 0.08
N LEU A 50 10.48 -1.85 -0.17
CA LEU A 50 10.30 -0.51 0.39
C LEU A 50 10.12 -0.55 1.91
N ALA A 51 9.33 -1.49 2.44
CA ALA A 51 9.14 -1.64 3.88
C ALA A 51 10.45 -1.98 4.60
N ILE A 52 11.30 -2.83 4.00
CA ILE A 52 12.67 -3.11 4.48
C ILE A 52 13.51 -1.83 4.44
N HIS A 53 13.52 -1.13 3.30
CA HIS A 53 14.32 0.08 3.12
C HIS A 53 13.99 1.18 4.13
N HIS A 54 12.71 1.33 4.48
CA HIS A 54 12.21 2.29 5.45
C HIS A 54 12.25 1.78 6.90
N ASN A 55 12.81 0.58 7.16
CA ASN A 55 12.89 -0.03 8.49
C ASN A 55 11.55 -0.03 9.24
N LEU A 56 10.46 -0.39 8.56
CA LEU A 56 9.16 -0.47 9.23
C LEU A 56 9.21 -1.55 10.34
N PRO A 57 8.51 -1.36 11.47
CA PRO A 57 8.39 -2.41 12.48
C PRO A 57 7.70 -3.65 11.91
N ARG A 58 7.81 -4.78 12.61
CA ARG A 58 7.16 -6.03 12.26
C ARG A 58 6.38 -6.57 13.45
N GLY A 59 5.36 -7.38 13.17
CA GLY A 59 4.56 -8.02 14.20
C GLY A 59 3.70 -7.04 15.01
N LEU A 60 3.32 -5.90 14.42
CA LEU A 60 2.37 -4.98 15.05
C LEU A 60 1.00 -5.64 15.18
N LEU A 61 0.28 -5.26 16.24
CA LEU A 61 -1.11 -5.67 16.43
C LEU A 61 -2.04 -4.98 15.43
N TYR A 62 -1.74 -3.72 15.09
CA TYR A 62 -2.59 -2.91 14.24
C TYR A 62 -1.81 -1.85 13.46
N ALA A 63 -2.20 -1.59 12.21
CA ALA A 63 -1.73 -0.47 11.42
C ALA A 63 -2.85 0.14 10.57
N THR A 64 -2.76 1.44 10.28
CA THR A 64 -3.62 2.14 9.34
C THR A 64 -2.81 2.50 8.10
N VAL A 65 -3.36 2.25 6.92
CA VAL A 65 -2.69 2.50 5.65
C VAL A 65 -3.60 3.30 4.71
N CYS A 66 -3.05 4.32 4.06
CA CYS A 66 -3.72 5.10 3.02
C CYS A 66 -2.83 5.23 1.77
N LEU A 67 -3.38 4.94 0.60
CA LEU A 67 -2.73 5.22 -0.68
C LEU A 67 -3.07 6.64 -1.14
N HIS A 68 -2.03 7.42 -1.41
CA HIS A 68 -2.17 8.75 -1.99
C HIS A 68 -1.69 8.74 -3.45
N TYR A 69 -2.42 9.44 -4.31
CA TYR A 69 -2.08 9.60 -5.71
C TYR A 69 -2.23 11.05 -6.16
N GLN A 70 -1.14 11.63 -6.67
CA GLN A 70 -1.17 12.88 -7.41
C GLN A 70 -1.09 12.56 -8.90
N PRO A 71 -2.14 12.83 -9.69
CA PRO A 71 -2.10 12.62 -11.13
C PRO A 71 -1.25 13.68 -11.83
N ARG A 72 -0.75 13.34 -13.01
CA ARG A 72 -0.05 14.29 -13.90
C ARG A 72 -0.99 15.30 -14.56
N ASP A 73 -2.25 14.93 -14.74
CA ASP A 73 -3.24 15.71 -15.49
C ASP A 73 -4.59 15.77 -14.78
N ARG A 74 -5.46 16.67 -15.26
CA ARG A 74 -6.79 16.95 -14.68
C ARG A 74 -7.88 15.99 -15.14
N ARG A 75 -7.53 14.85 -15.75
CA ARG A 75 -8.54 13.88 -16.16
C ARG A 75 -9.19 13.29 -14.91
N ARG A 76 -10.51 13.13 -14.94
CA ARG A 76 -11.27 12.51 -13.85
C ARG A 76 -10.73 11.10 -13.57
N ARG A 77 -10.61 10.77 -12.28
CA ARG A 77 -10.20 9.47 -11.76
C ARG A 77 -11.09 9.14 -10.58
N ASP A 78 -11.48 7.88 -10.48
CA ASP A 78 -12.26 7.37 -9.35
C ASP A 78 -11.32 6.68 -8.36
N THR A 79 -11.57 6.90 -7.07
CA THR A 79 -10.78 6.33 -5.96
C THR A 79 -10.84 4.80 -5.95
N ASP A 80 -11.98 4.21 -6.30
CA ASP A 80 -12.15 2.76 -6.42
C ASP A 80 -11.15 2.09 -7.36
N ASN A 81 -10.79 2.76 -8.47
CA ASN A 81 -9.80 2.21 -9.39
C ASN A 81 -8.41 2.12 -8.76
N LEU A 82 -8.10 3.00 -7.80
CA LEU A 82 -6.85 2.94 -7.05
C LEU A 82 -6.81 1.75 -6.11
N THR A 83 -7.96 1.30 -5.59
CA THR A 83 -8.05 0.12 -4.73
C THR A 83 -7.49 -1.14 -5.41
N ALA A 84 -7.63 -1.25 -6.74
CA ALA A 84 -7.03 -2.34 -7.51
C ALA A 84 -5.50 -2.38 -7.41
N THR A 85 -4.86 -1.21 -7.35
CA THR A 85 -3.41 -1.08 -7.14
C THR A 85 -3.04 -1.13 -5.66
N ALA A 86 -3.88 -0.60 -4.78
CA ALA A 86 -3.63 -0.53 -3.34
C ALA A 86 -3.67 -1.91 -2.68
N LYS A 87 -4.62 -2.78 -3.07
CA LYS A 87 -4.79 -4.11 -2.45
C LYS A 87 -3.52 -4.97 -2.49
N PRO A 88 -2.82 -5.12 -3.63
CA PRO A 88 -1.54 -5.83 -3.65
C PRO A 88 -0.45 -5.22 -2.76
N LEU A 89 -0.43 -3.90 -2.57
CA LEU A 89 0.52 -3.25 -1.67
C LEU A 89 0.24 -3.63 -0.21
N TYR A 90 -1.02 -3.61 0.20
CA TYR A 90 -1.44 -3.98 1.56
C TYR A 90 -1.10 -5.45 1.88
N ASP A 91 -1.34 -6.35 0.92
CA ASP A 91 -0.95 -7.77 1.04
C ASP A 91 0.57 -7.95 1.15
N GLY A 92 1.36 -7.11 0.45
CA GLY A 92 2.81 -7.09 0.57
C GLY A 92 3.32 -6.56 1.93
N LEU A 93 2.57 -5.70 2.59
CA LEU A 93 2.89 -5.20 3.95
C LEU A 93 2.57 -6.23 5.03
N ALA A 94 1.45 -6.93 4.94
CA ALA A 94 1.08 -8.00 5.86
C ALA A 94 2.10 -9.16 5.81
N SER A 95 1.98 -10.14 6.71
CA SER A 95 2.85 -11.33 6.68
C SER A 95 2.65 -12.18 5.40
N GLY A 96 1.54 -11.95 4.70
CA GLY A 96 1.21 -12.64 3.45
C GLY A 96 0.59 -14.01 3.69
N GLY A 97 0.13 -14.63 2.60
CA GLY A 97 -0.51 -15.94 2.61
C GLY A 97 0.44 -17.09 2.23
N LYS A 98 -0.10 -18.31 2.11
CA LYS A 98 0.66 -19.54 1.78
C LYS A 98 1.49 -19.48 0.49
N THR A 99 1.15 -18.59 -0.44
CA THR A 99 1.74 -18.53 -1.78
C THR A 99 2.82 -17.46 -1.96
N LEU A 100 2.84 -16.43 -1.10
CA LEU A 100 3.85 -15.38 -1.13
C LEU A 100 3.98 -14.78 0.27
N VAL A 101 5.19 -14.81 0.82
CA VAL A 101 5.51 -14.21 2.11
C VAL A 101 5.61 -12.69 1.92
N GLY A 102 4.82 -11.95 2.69
CA GLY A 102 4.87 -10.49 2.74
C GLY A 102 5.90 -9.98 3.75
N TYR A 103 5.86 -8.69 4.06
CA TYR A 103 6.84 -8.05 4.94
C TYR A 103 6.66 -8.47 6.41
N GLY A 104 5.41 -8.64 6.85
CA GLY A 104 5.07 -8.95 8.22
C GLY A 104 4.97 -7.72 9.12
N LEU A 105 4.50 -6.58 8.58
CA LEU A 105 4.13 -5.41 9.38
C LEU A 105 3.07 -5.80 10.43
N VAL A 106 2.07 -6.55 9.99
CA VAL A 106 0.96 -7.11 10.77
C VAL A 106 0.72 -8.58 10.39
N PRO A 107 -0.04 -9.37 11.18
CA PRO A 107 -0.34 -10.76 10.85
C PRO A 107 -1.06 -10.95 9.51
N ASP A 108 -2.09 -10.16 9.21
CA ASP A 108 -2.91 -10.25 7.99
C ASP A 108 -3.35 -8.85 7.50
N ASP A 109 -3.78 -8.72 6.24
CA ASP A 109 -4.33 -7.48 5.67
C ASP A 109 -5.82 -7.29 6.01
N THR A 110 -6.39 -8.14 6.87
CA THR A 110 -7.79 -8.09 7.27
C THR A 110 -8.09 -6.88 8.17
N PRO A 111 -9.37 -6.43 8.24
CA PRO A 111 -9.74 -5.26 9.04
C PRO A 111 -9.40 -5.34 10.53
N GLU A 112 -9.22 -6.55 11.07
CA GLU A 112 -8.80 -6.78 12.47
C GLU A 112 -7.39 -6.25 12.75
N PHE A 113 -6.48 -6.34 11.76
CA PHE A 113 -5.07 -5.94 11.92
C PHE A 113 -4.69 -4.72 11.09
N MET A 114 -5.45 -4.41 10.02
CA MET A 114 -5.12 -3.32 9.11
C MET A 114 -6.36 -2.51 8.70
N ALA A 115 -6.41 -1.24 9.12
CA ALA A 115 -7.31 -0.27 8.51
C ALA A 115 -6.79 0.12 7.13
N LYS A 116 -7.64 -0.07 6.12
CA LYS A 116 -7.38 0.31 4.74
C LYS A 116 -8.27 1.50 4.40
N ASN A 117 -7.74 2.70 4.58
CA ASN A 117 -8.48 3.91 4.29
C ASN A 117 -8.71 4.05 2.77
N GLU A 118 -9.76 4.78 2.41
CA GLU A 118 -10.04 5.09 1.01
C GLU A 118 -8.84 5.83 0.40
N PRO A 119 -8.39 5.46 -0.82
CA PRO A 119 -7.31 6.16 -1.49
C PRO A 119 -7.61 7.64 -1.70
N VAL A 120 -6.63 8.49 -1.43
CA VAL A 120 -6.75 9.95 -1.60
C VAL A 120 -6.17 10.38 -2.94
N ILE A 121 -6.98 11.07 -3.75
CA ILE A 121 -6.54 11.68 -5.01
C ILE A 121 -6.27 13.16 -4.76
N HIS A 122 -5.04 13.58 -4.99
CA HIS A 122 -4.61 14.97 -4.90
C HIS A 122 -4.84 15.71 -6.21
N ALA A 123 -4.88 17.04 -6.16
CA ALA A 123 -4.93 17.86 -7.36
C ALA A 123 -3.61 17.74 -8.15
N PRO A 124 -3.65 17.71 -9.50
CA PRO A 124 -2.44 17.74 -10.31
C PRO A 124 -1.73 19.09 -10.16
N VAL A 125 -0.42 19.06 -9.97
CA VAL A 125 0.43 20.25 -9.88
C VAL A 125 1.11 20.49 -11.23
N LYS A 126 0.98 21.70 -11.78
CA LYS A 126 1.54 22.05 -13.09
C LYS A 126 3.06 21.97 -13.04
N GLY A 127 3.66 21.24 -13.98
CA GLY A 127 5.10 21.03 -14.06
C GLY A 127 5.61 19.84 -13.25
N GLU A 128 4.76 19.25 -12.41
CA GLU A 128 5.09 18.00 -11.70
C GLU A 128 4.58 16.78 -12.48
N GLY A 129 5.32 15.68 -12.36
CA GLY A 129 4.86 14.37 -12.81
C GLY A 129 3.75 13.81 -11.92
N GLY A 130 3.19 12.68 -12.34
CA GLY A 130 2.35 11.89 -11.45
C GLY A 130 3.22 11.20 -10.39
N ARG A 131 2.73 11.08 -9.16
CA ARG A 131 3.41 10.38 -8.07
C ARG A 131 2.41 9.70 -7.15
N MET A 132 2.87 8.63 -6.50
CA MET A 132 2.09 7.89 -5.53
C MET A 132 2.93 7.66 -4.28
N TRP A 133 2.27 7.60 -3.13
CA TRP A 133 2.91 7.26 -1.87
C TRP A 133 1.92 6.55 -0.96
N LEU A 134 2.45 5.75 -0.03
CA LEU A 134 1.68 5.20 1.07
C LEU A 134 1.96 6.00 2.33
N GLU A 135 0.90 6.33 3.04
CA GLU A 135 0.97 6.76 4.43
C GLU A 135 0.62 5.56 5.31
N ILE A 136 1.51 5.25 6.25
CA ILE A 136 1.35 4.13 7.19
C ILE A 136 1.45 4.71 8.59
N THR A 137 0.38 4.54 9.36
CA THR A 137 0.31 4.97 10.76
C THR A 137 0.19 3.76 11.65
N TYR A 138 1.03 3.67 12.66
CA TYR A 138 1.02 2.59 13.64
C TYR A 138 1.40 3.14 15.02
N THR A 139 1.08 2.37 16.04
CA THR A 139 1.50 2.67 17.39
C THR A 139 2.83 1.98 17.67
N ALA A 140 3.85 2.75 18.04
CA ALA A 140 5.08 2.17 18.57
C ALA A 140 4.87 1.84 20.05
N GLU A 141 5.15 0.60 20.45
CA GLU A 141 5.37 0.31 21.86
C GLU A 141 6.77 0.83 22.20
N GLU A 142 6.88 1.74 23.17
CA GLU A 142 8.16 2.01 23.78
C GLU A 142 8.59 0.72 24.50
N GLU A 143 9.67 0.08 24.04
CA GLU A 143 10.33 -0.95 24.83
C GLU A 143 10.72 -0.31 26.16
N ALA A 144 10.00 -0.68 27.23
CA ALA A 144 10.41 -0.37 28.59
C ALA A 144 11.75 -1.07 28.82
N ALA A 145 12.82 -0.27 28.76
CA ALA A 145 14.22 -0.69 28.97
C ALA A 145 14.45 -1.27 30.38
#